data_AF-A0A2H5YB98-F1
#
_entry.id   AF-A0A2H5YB98-F1
#
_cell.length_a   1.000
_cell.length_b   1.000
_cell.length_c   1.000
_cell.angle_alpha   90.00
_cell.angle_beta   90.00
_cell.angle_gamma   90.00
#
_symmetry.space_group_name_H-M   'P 1'
#
loop_
_entity.id
_entity.type
_entity.pdbx_description
1 polymer ?
#
loop_
_entity_poly.entity_id
_entity_poly.type
_entity_poly.pdbx_seq_one_letter_code
_entity_poly.pdbx_strand_id
1 'polypeptide(L)'
;MADQEMLQQPSAEALSQALADAQTRIATLEEEAETLRQQARLALARYRSLLIAQAPEVPEELVQGETVEAVEESFARARALVERVRRQVEASLQRGRVAGGAPLRRGTDLDTLPPSEKIRLGLQRLAQQP
;
A
#
# COMPACT_ATOMS: atom_id res chain seq x y z
N MET A 1 -47.70 -63.20 -20.52
CA MET A 1 -46.49 -62.49 -20.07
C MET A 1 -46.69 -60.98 -20.25
N ALA A 2 -47.71 -60.40 -19.60
CA ALA A 2 -48.14 -59.01 -19.85
C ALA A 2 -48.34 -58.18 -18.56
N ASP A 3 -47.82 -58.64 -17.41
CA ASP A 3 -48.22 -58.11 -16.10
C ASP A 3 -47.12 -57.45 -15.27
N GLN A 4 -46.02 -56.97 -15.87
CA GLN A 4 -44.92 -56.41 -15.06
C GLN A 4 -44.21 -55.18 -15.63
N GLU A 5 -44.96 -54.32 -16.32
CA GLU A 5 -44.50 -52.96 -16.67
C GLU A 5 -45.52 -51.90 -16.21
N MET A 6 -46.20 -52.16 -15.09
CA MET A 6 -46.90 -51.12 -14.36
C MET A 6 -45.82 -50.19 -13.80
N LEU A 7 -45.48 -49.19 -14.60
CA LEU A 7 -44.71 -48.00 -14.28
C LEU A 7 -44.93 -47.66 -12.81
N GLN A 8 -43.97 -48.02 -11.97
CA GLN A 8 -43.87 -47.48 -10.62
C GLN A 8 -43.54 -46.00 -10.80
N GLN A 9 -44.55 -45.21 -11.14
CA GLN A 9 -44.48 -43.77 -11.01
C GLN A 9 -44.17 -43.53 -9.54
N PRO A 10 -43.08 -42.80 -9.23
CA PRO A 10 -42.82 -42.44 -7.85
C PRO A 10 -44.08 -41.76 -7.30
N SER A 11 -44.58 -42.23 -6.16
CA SER A 11 -45.79 -41.66 -5.58
C SER A 11 -45.59 -40.15 -5.37
N ALA A 12 -46.65 -39.36 -5.53
CA ALA A 12 -46.58 -37.91 -5.31
C ALA A 12 -46.00 -37.56 -3.93
N GLU A 13 -46.23 -38.43 -2.94
CA GLU A 13 -45.65 -38.38 -1.60
C GLU A 13 -44.14 -38.64 -1.57
N ALA A 14 -43.64 -39.62 -2.32
CA ALA A 14 -42.19 -39.87 -2.40
C ALA A 14 -41.46 -38.68 -3.05
N LEU A 15 -42.07 -38.06 -4.06
CA LEU A 15 -41.52 -36.86 -4.70
C LEU A 15 -41.56 -35.64 -3.76
N SER A 16 -42.65 -35.43 -3.01
CA SER A 16 -42.71 -34.33 -2.04
C SER A 16 -41.71 -34.50 -0.90
N GLN A 17 -41.54 -35.74 -0.42
CA GLN A 17 -40.54 -36.07 0.59
C GLN A 17 -39.12 -35.77 0.09
N ALA A 18 -38.78 -36.23 -1.11
CA ALA A 18 -37.46 -35.99 -1.71
C ALA A 18 -37.18 -34.49 -1.93
N LEU A 19 -38.20 -33.70 -2.29
CA LEU A 19 -38.08 -32.25 -2.41
C LEU A 19 -37.84 -31.58 -1.06
N ALA A 20 -38.56 -31.99 -0.02
CA ALA A 20 -38.36 -31.46 1.34
C ALA A 20 -36.96 -31.78 1.88
N ASP A 21 -36.48 -33.01 1.65
CA ASP A 21 -35.12 -33.42 2.04
C ASP A 21 -34.06 -32.63 1.27
N ALA A 22 -34.23 -32.45 -0.04
CA ALA A 22 -33.34 -31.66 -0.87
C ALA A 22 -33.32 -30.18 -0.44
N GLN A 23 -34.47 -29.59 -0.14
CA GLN A 23 -34.58 -28.21 0.35
C GLN A 23 -33.87 -28.03 1.69
N THR A 24 -34.06 -28.98 2.61
CA THR A 24 -33.37 -28.98 3.91
C THR A 24 -31.86 -29.05 3.70
N ARG A 25 -31.40 -29.92 2.79
CA ARG A 25 -29.98 -30.08 2.49
C ARG A 25 -29.36 -28.85 1.81
N ILE A 26 -30.09 -28.18 0.94
CA ILE A 26 -29.67 -26.91 0.34
C ILE A 26 -29.52 -25.86 1.42
N ALA A 27 -30.54 -25.69 2.28
CA ALA A 27 -30.50 -24.71 3.37
C ALA A 27 -29.30 -24.93 4.31
N THR A 28 -29.02 -26.19 4.69
CA THR A 28 -27.85 -26.50 5.52
C THR A 28 -26.53 -26.19 4.83
N LEU A 29 -26.40 -26.52 3.54
CA LEU A 29 -25.17 -26.24 2.78
C LEU A 29 -24.96 -24.74 2.56
N GLU A 30 -26.03 -23.97 2.40
CA GLU A 30 -25.96 -22.51 2.30
C GLU A 30 -25.49 -21.87 3.60
N GLU A 31 -25.99 -22.32 4.75
CA GLU A 31 -25.56 -21.85 6.07
C GLU A 31 -24.08 -22.19 6.34
N GLU A 32 -23.66 -23.42 6.03
CA GLU A 32 -22.26 -23.84 6.14
C GLU A 32 -21.35 -23.03 5.21
N ALA A 33 -21.76 -22.81 3.95
CA ALA A 33 -21.01 -22.02 2.99
C ALA A 33 -20.85 -20.57 3.45
N GLU A 34 -21.90 -19.97 4.02
CA GLU A 34 -21.83 -18.61 4.52
C GLU A 34 -20.91 -18.51 5.75
N THR A 35 -20.99 -19.48 6.66
CA THR A 35 -20.09 -19.57 7.82
C THR A 35 -18.64 -19.67 7.39
N LEU A 36 -18.33 -20.55 6.41
CA LEU A 36 -16.98 -20.70 5.87
C LEU A 36 -16.49 -19.42 5.19
N ARG A 37 -17.35 -18.72 4.42
CA ARG A 37 -16.99 -17.44 3.80
C ARG A 37 -16.67 -16.37 4.84
N GLN A 38 -17.44 -16.29 5.92
CA GLN A 38 -17.18 -15.34 7.00
C GLN A 38 -15.84 -15.65 7.69
N GLN A 39 -15.57 -16.92 7.99
CA GLN A 39 -14.30 -17.35 8.56
C GLN A 39 -13.12 -17.04 7.64
N ALA A 40 -13.26 -17.30 6.34
CA ALA A 40 -12.24 -16.99 5.34
C ALA A 40 -11.94 -15.48 5.27
N ARG A 41 -12.98 -14.63 5.25
CA ARG A 41 -12.81 -13.17 5.29
C ARG A 41 -12.08 -12.71 6.54
N LEU A 42 -12.43 -13.26 7.71
CA LEU A 42 -11.77 -12.92 8.97
C LEU A 42 -10.31 -13.39 9.01
N ALA A 43 -10.03 -14.58 8.50
CA ALA A 43 -8.66 -15.10 8.37
C ALA A 43 -7.80 -14.22 7.46
N LEU A 44 -8.34 -13.80 6.30
CA LEU A 44 -7.64 -12.90 5.37
C LEU A 44 -7.40 -11.53 5.99
N ALA A 45 -8.37 -10.95 6.72
CA ALA A 45 -8.17 -9.68 7.41
C ALA A 45 -7.04 -9.76 8.44
N ARG A 46 -6.98 -10.85 9.22
CA ARG A 46 -5.88 -11.12 10.16
C ARG A 46 -4.55 -11.32 9.45
N TYR A 47 -4.54 -12.03 8.33
CA TYR A 47 -3.33 -12.24 7.55
C TYR A 47 -2.76 -10.93 7.01
N ARG A 48 -3.61 -10.07 6.43
CA ARG A 48 -3.21 -8.73 5.96
C ARG A 48 -2.63 -7.88 7.08
N SER A 49 -3.30 -7.84 8.22
CA SER A 49 -2.83 -7.06 9.37
C SER A 49 -1.48 -7.57 9.91
N LEU A 50 -1.22 -8.88 9.88
CA LEU A 50 0.09 -9.43 10.20
C LEU A 50 1.17 -9.04 9.18
N LEU A 51 0.86 -9.03 7.89
CA LEU A 51 1.80 -8.60 6.84
C LEU A 51 2.16 -7.12 6.99
N ILE A 52 1.17 -6.27 7.23
CA ILE A 52 1.37 -4.82 7.44
C ILE A 52 2.17 -4.56 8.71
N ALA A 53 1.90 -5.29 9.80
CA ALA A 53 2.67 -5.18 11.04
C ALA A 53 4.16 -5.54 10.85
N GLN A 54 4.48 -6.45 9.94
CA GLN A 54 5.87 -6.80 9.61
C GLN A 54 6.55 -5.79 8.68
N ALA A 55 5.77 -5.02 7.90
CA ALA A 55 6.29 -4.04 6.94
C ALA A 55 5.48 -2.73 7.01
N PRO A 56 5.69 -1.91 8.05
CA PRO A 56 4.94 -0.65 8.27
C PRO A 56 5.20 0.42 7.20
N GLU A 57 6.22 0.22 6.37
CA GLU A 57 6.54 1.04 5.20
C GLU A 57 5.61 0.82 4.01
N VAL A 58 4.84 -0.28 4.01
CA VAL A 58 3.87 -0.61 2.97
C VAL A 58 2.48 -0.13 3.41
N PRO A 59 1.86 0.82 2.66
CA PRO A 59 0.50 1.28 2.96
C PRO A 59 -0.54 0.16 2.86
N GLU A 60 -1.48 0.14 3.80
CA GLU A 60 -2.57 -0.86 3.86
C GLU A 60 -3.44 -0.83 2.60
N GLU A 61 -3.62 0.34 2.00
CA GLU A 61 -4.45 0.54 0.81
C GLU A 61 -3.93 -0.22 -0.42
N LEU A 62 -2.64 -0.58 -0.43
CA LEU A 62 -1.99 -1.31 -1.51
C LEU A 62 -2.06 -2.83 -1.35
N VAL A 63 -2.58 -3.35 -0.23
CA VAL A 63 -2.67 -4.79 0.05
C VAL A 63 -4.11 -5.24 -0.10
N GLN A 64 -4.49 -5.64 -1.32
CA GLN A 64 -5.86 -6.04 -1.67
C GLN A 64 -5.92 -7.50 -2.16
N GLY A 65 -7.10 -8.13 -2.12
CA GLY A 65 -7.32 -9.45 -2.72
C GLY A 65 -8.22 -10.39 -1.90
N GLU A 66 -9.12 -11.10 -2.54
CA GLU A 66 -10.10 -11.99 -1.86
C GLU A 66 -9.55 -13.38 -1.51
N THR A 67 -8.32 -13.69 -1.93
CA THR A 67 -7.62 -14.93 -1.59
C THR A 67 -6.25 -14.63 -0.99
N VAL A 68 -5.62 -15.64 -0.40
CA VAL A 68 -4.29 -15.51 0.22
C VAL A 68 -3.25 -15.14 -0.85
N GLU A 69 -3.31 -15.81 -2.01
CA GLU A 69 -2.40 -15.60 -3.14
C GLU A 69 -2.54 -14.17 -3.69
N ALA A 70 -3.78 -13.68 -3.83
CA ALA A 70 -4.03 -12.32 -4.29
C ALA A 70 -3.46 -11.28 -3.32
N VAL A 71 -3.61 -11.51 -2.01
CA VAL A 71 -3.02 -10.66 -0.95
C VAL A 71 -1.50 -10.67 -1.03
N GLU A 72 -0.87 -11.83 -1.18
CA GLU A 72 0.58 -11.96 -1.28
C GLU A 72 1.14 -11.26 -2.52
N GLU A 73 0.48 -11.44 -3.68
CA GLU A 73 0.87 -10.77 -4.92
C GLU A 73 0.71 -9.25 -4.81
N SER A 74 -0.39 -8.79 -4.20
CA SER A 74 -0.61 -7.35 -3.95
C SER A 74 0.46 -6.79 -3.02
N PHE A 75 0.79 -7.49 -1.94
CA PHE A 75 1.82 -7.09 -0.99
C PHE A 75 3.22 -7.04 -1.64
N ALA A 76 3.58 -8.05 -2.43
CA ALA A 76 4.84 -8.08 -3.16
C ALA A 76 4.97 -6.90 -4.13
N ARG A 77 3.90 -6.59 -4.86
CA ARG A 77 3.83 -5.42 -5.76
C ARG A 77 3.96 -4.10 -4.99
N ALA A 78 3.25 -3.97 -3.88
CA ALA A 78 3.29 -2.80 -3.02
C ALA A 78 4.70 -2.54 -2.49
N ARG A 79 5.36 -3.59 -1.97
CA ARG A 79 6.75 -3.51 -1.51
C ARG A 79 7.72 -3.10 -2.61
N ALA A 80 7.58 -3.68 -3.81
CA ALA A 80 8.42 -3.33 -4.95
C ALA A 80 8.24 -1.86 -5.37
N LEU A 81 7.02 -1.32 -5.25
CA LEU A 81 6.73 0.08 -5.52
C LEU A 81 7.38 1.00 -4.49
N VAL A 82 7.23 0.69 -3.19
CA VAL A 82 7.86 1.46 -2.11
C VAL A 82 9.38 1.51 -2.28
N GLU A 83 10.01 0.38 -2.56
CA GLU A 83 11.46 0.30 -2.83
C GLU A 83 11.89 1.11 -4.06
N ARG A 84 11.04 1.18 -5.09
CA ARG A 84 11.31 2.04 -6.26
C ARG A 84 11.22 3.52 -5.90
N VAL A 85 10.18 3.93 -5.16
CA VAL A 85 10.00 5.31 -4.72
C VAL A 85 11.16 5.74 -3.83
N ARG A 86 11.56 4.90 -2.86
CA ARG A 86 12.70 5.14 -1.99
C ARG A 86 13.98 5.42 -2.79
N ARG A 87 14.32 4.54 -3.74
CA ARG A 87 15.49 4.73 -4.62
C ARG A 87 15.41 6.01 -5.44
N GLN A 88 14.24 6.36 -5.96
CA GLN A 88 14.06 7.58 -6.74
C GLN A 88 14.21 8.85 -5.88
N VAL A 89 13.69 8.83 -4.64
CA VAL A 89 13.86 9.93 -3.68
C VAL A 89 15.32 10.07 -3.29
N GLU A 90 16.01 8.98 -2.94
CA GLU A 90 17.44 8.98 -2.61
C GLU A 90 18.29 9.53 -3.77
N ALA A 91 18.04 9.07 -5.01
CA ALA A 91 18.71 9.57 -6.20
C ALA A 91 18.40 11.05 -6.48
N SER A 92 17.22 11.55 -6.09
CA SER A 92 16.85 12.96 -6.26
C SER A 92 17.51 13.84 -5.20
N LEU A 93 17.60 13.36 -3.95
CA LEU A 93 18.33 14.04 -2.87
C LEU A 93 19.83 14.14 -3.18
N GLN A 94 20.43 13.10 -3.77
CA GLN A 94 21.84 13.16 -4.18
C GLN A 94 22.09 14.16 -5.31
N ARG A 95 21.16 14.27 -6.27
CA ARG A 95 21.23 15.28 -7.35
C ARG A 95 20.93 16.71 -6.85
N GLY A 96 20.08 16.83 -5.84
CA GLY A 96 19.73 18.10 -5.18
C GLY A 96 20.78 18.62 -4.20
N ARG A 97 21.75 17.79 -3.78
CA ARG A 97 22.99 18.23 -3.10
C ARG A 97 23.93 18.92 -4.09
N VAL A 98 23.43 19.94 -4.78
CA VAL A 98 24.29 20.92 -5.43
C VAL A 98 24.98 21.66 -4.28
N ALA A 99 26.31 21.60 -4.23
CA ALA A 99 27.11 22.29 -3.23
C ALA A 99 26.63 23.74 -3.09
N GLY A 100 26.41 24.20 -1.87
CA GLY A 100 26.09 25.60 -1.57
C GLY A 100 27.08 26.50 -2.29
N GLY A 101 26.68 26.99 -3.45
CA GLY A 101 27.59 27.48 -4.49
C GLY A 101 27.42 28.96 -4.78
N ALA A 102 26.68 29.69 -3.95
CA ALA A 102 26.96 31.10 -3.81
C ALA A 102 28.05 31.22 -2.74
N PRO A 103 29.32 31.52 -3.09
CA PRO A 103 30.26 31.96 -2.07
C PRO A 103 29.57 33.09 -1.29
N LEU A 104 29.56 33.02 0.04
CA LEU A 104 29.16 34.18 0.84
C LEU A 104 29.91 35.37 0.26
N ARG A 105 29.20 36.48 -0.04
CA ARG A 105 29.85 37.76 -0.27
C ARG A 105 30.59 38.09 1.03
N ARG A 106 31.84 37.62 1.15
CA ARG A 106 32.77 38.15 2.14
C ARG A 106 32.95 39.61 1.74
N GLY A 107 32.29 40.51 2.46
CA GLY A 107 32.71 41.89 2.48
C GLY A 107 34.20 41.92 2.80
N THR A 108 34.93 42.85 2.20
CA THR A 108 36.37 43.04 2.47
C THR A 108 36.60 42.98 3.97
N ASP A 109 37.44 42.06 4.42
CA ASP A 109 37.73 41.87 5.84
C ASP A 109 38.49 43.10 6.34
N LEU A 110 37.75 44.02 6.95
CA LEU A 110 38.30 45.29 7.39
C LEU A 110 39.23 45.06 8.56
N ASP A 111 39.07 44.01 9.36
CA ASP A 111 39.79 43.85 10.63
C ASP A 111 41.28 43.54 10.45
N THR A 112 41.67 43.04 9.27
CA THR A 112 43.07 42.81 8.89
C THR A 112 43.80 44.04 8.34
N LEU A 113 43.08 45.12 8.02
CA LEU A 113 43.68 46.33 7.44
C LEU A 113 44.29 47.24 8.54
N PRO A 114 45.49 47.81 8.32
CA PRO A 114 46.03 48.81 9.21
C PRO A 114 45.13 50.06 9.26
N PRO A 115 45.12 50.82 10.36
CA PRO A 115 44.22 51.97 10.54
C PRO A 115 44.28 52.99 9.40
N SER A 116 45.45 53.22 8.82
CA SER A 116 45.64 54.14 7.69
C SER A 116 44.93 53.70 6.41
N GLU A 117 44.87 52.40 6.14
CA GLU A 117 44.19 51.86 4.96
C GLU A 117 42.67 51.81 5.13
N LYS A 118 42.19 51.56 6.36
CA LYS A 118 40.76 51.67 6.71
C LYS A 118 40.22 53.07 6.43
N ILE A 119 40.96 54.10 6.85
CA ILE A 119 40.57 55.51 6.64
C ILE A 119 40.53 55.84 5.14
N ARG A 120 41.56 55.46 4.39
CA ARG A 120 41.61 55.69 2.94
C ARG A 120 40.44 55.04 2.22
N LEU A 121 40.12 53.80 2.57
CA LEU A 121 38.99 53.06 2.01
C LEU A 121 37.65 53.72 2.35
N GLY A 122 37.50 54.23 3.57
CA GLY A 122 36.32 54.99 4.00
C GLY A 122 36.12 56.28 3.18
N LEU A 123 37.18 57.06 2.98
CA LEU A 123 37.13 58.29 2.18
C LEU A 123 36.82 58.02 0.71
N GLN A 124 37.39 56.96 0.12
CA GLN A 124 37.09 56.55 -1.26
C GLN A 124 35.64 56.13 -1.43
N ARG A 125 35.06 55.42 -0.46
CA ARG A 125 33.64 55.04 -0.50
C ARG A 125 32.73 56.25 -0.39
N LEU A 126 33.08 57.21 0.47
CA LEU A 126 32.32 58.47 0.64
C LEU A 126 32.31 59.30 -0.66
N ALA A 127 33.43 59.32 -1.40
CA ALA A 127 33.53 60.02 -2.68
C ALA A 127 32.77 59.34 -3.84
N GLN A 128 32.38 58.06 -3.68
CA GLN A 128 31.67 57.28 -4.69
C GLN A 128 30.15 57.18 -4.42
N GLN A 129 29.68 57.72 -3.30
CA GLN A 129 28.25 57.87 -3.00
C GLN A 129 27.84 59.31 -3.33
N PRO A 130 27.03 59.56 -4.38
CA PRO A 130 26.52 60.91 -4.66
C PRO A 130 25.52 61.38 -3.59
#